data_AF-A0A494X6D7-F1
#
_entry.id   AF-A0A494X6D7-F1
#
_cell.length_a   1.000
_cell.length_b   1.000
_cell.length_c   1.000
_cell.angle_alpha   90.00
_cell.angle_beta   90.00
_cell.angle_gamma   90.00
#
_symmetry.space_group_name_H-M   'P 1'
#
loop_
_entity.id
_entity.type
_entity.pdbx_description
1 polymer ?
#
loop_
_entity_poly.entity_id
_entity_poly.type
_entity_poly.pdbx_seq_one_letter_code
_entity_poly.pdbx_strand_id
1 'polypeptide(L)'
;MANSEFIHPGVIVRQHCLERFNLSVTEAAAALGVSRQALTNLLGGKASISPEMALRLDKAFGGGAETWLQRQLLHDLAKARLRLNELNGVRMVTEQQSSLF
;
A
#
# COMPACT_ATOMS: atom_id res chain seq x y z
N MET A 1 -0.65 -20.00 -8.34
CA MET A 1 -0.93 -19.62 -6.94
C MET A 1 -0.33 -18.23 -6.62
N ALA A 2 -0.57 -17.19 -7.43
CA ALA A 2 0.16 -15.90 -7.33
C ALA A 2 -0.71 -14.69 -6.91
N ASN A 3 -2.01 -14.86 -6.69
CA ASN A 3 -2.89 -13.73 -6.35
C ASN A 3 -2.89 -13.33 -4.86
N SER A 4 -2.19 -14.09 -3.99
CA SER A 4 -2.14 -13.81 -2.55
C SER A 4 -0.92 -12.98 -2.10
N GLU A 5 0.09 -12.79 -2.97
CA GLU A 5 1.36 -12.20 -2.53
C GLU A 5 1.32 -10.67 -2.41
N PHE A 6 0.36 -10.02 -3.07
CA PHE A 6 0.29 -8.56 -3.13
C PHE A 6 -1.10 -8.04 -2.75
N ILE A 7 -1.52 -8.37 -1.52
CA ILE A 7 -2.77 -7.88 -0.92
C ILE A 7 -2.67 -6.38 -0.66
N HIS A 8 -3.79 -5.65 -0.80
CA HIS A 8 -3.82 -4.22 -0.50
C HIS A 8 -3.37 -3.96 0.95
N PRO A 9 -2.40 -3.04 1.19
CA PRO A 9 -1.80 -2.88 2.51
C PRO A 9 -2.79 -2.40 3.59
N GLY A 10 -3.92 -1.81 3.20
CA GLY A 10 -5.03 -1.51 4.10
C GLY A 10 -5.55 -2.72 4.91
N VAL A 11 -5.47 -3.95 4.37
CA VAL A 11 -5.79 -5.18 5.11
C VAL A 11 -4.74 -5.44 6.20
N ILE A 12 -3.48 -5.20 5.89
CA ILE A 12 -2.36 -5.33 6.84
C ILE A 12 -2.48 -4.27 7.95
N VAL A 13 -2.87 -3.04 7.60
CA VAL A 13 -3.16 -1.99 8.59
C VAL A 13 -4.29 -2.43 9.55
N ARG A 14 -5.35 -3.06 9.03
CA ARG A 14 -6.43 -3.59 9.90
C ARG A 14 -5.88 -4.58 10.93
N GLN A 15 -5.12 -5.57 10.47
CA GLN A 15 -4.63 -6.66 11.33
C GLN A 15 -3.56 -6.18 12.31
N HIS A 16 -2.55 -5.46 11.82
CA HIS A 16 -1.37 -5.13 12.61
C HIS A 16 -1.49 -3.82 13.39
N CYS A 17 -2.41 -2.91 13.02
CA CYS A 17 -2.59 -1.62 13.69
C CYS A 17 -3.91 -1.52 14.46
N LEU A 18 -5.02 -2.08 13.95
CA LEU A 18 -6.29 -2.00 14.66
C LEU A 18 -6.49 -3.22 15.57
N GLU A 19 -6.53 -4.42 15.00
CA GLU A 19 -6.83 -5.66 15.73
C GLU A 19 -5.78 -5.96 16.81
N ARG A 20 -4.50 -5.81 16.48
CA ARG A 20 -3.39 -6.00 17.44
C ARG A 20 -3.49 -5.10 18.68
N PHE A 21 -3.99 -3.88 18.53
CA PHE A 21 -4.11 -2.90 19.61
C PHE A 21 -5.55 -2.78 20.15
N ASN A 22 -6.46 -3.65 19.69
CA ASN A 22 -7.88 -3.64 20.02
C ASN A 22 -8.56 -2.26 19.81
N LEU A 23 -8.18 -1.56 18.73
CA LEU A 23 -8.71 -0.24 18.40
C LEU A 23 -9.91 -0.34 17.45
N SER A 24 -10.94 0.45 17.73
CA SER A 24 -11.97 0.77 16.76
C SER A 24 -11.40 1.63 15.62
N VAL A 25 -12.10 1.65 14.48
CA VAL A 25 -11.74 2.53 13.35
C VAL A 25 -11.75 4.01 13.75
N THR A 26 -12.60 4.40 14.70
CA THR A 26 -12.68 5.78 15.17
C THR A 26 -11.45 6.16 15.99
N GLU A 27 -11.03 5.30 16.92
CA GLU A 27 -9.85 5.52 17.76
C GLU A 27 -8.56 5.53 16.92
N ALA A 28 -8.42 4.58 15.99
CA ALA A 28 -7.28 4.54 15.10
C ALA A 28 -7.21 5.75 14.16
N ALA A 29 -8.35 6.24 13.67
CA ALA A 29 -8.38 7.46 12.84
C ALA A 29 -7.94 8.69 13.64
N ALA A 30 -8.38 8.80 14.90
CA ALA A 30 -7.94 9.86 15.80
C ALA A 30 -6.43 9.77 16.09
N ALA A 31 -5.91 8.58 16.38
CA ALA A 31 -4.48 8.36 16.61
C ALA A 31 -3.61 8.73 15.39
N LEU A 32 -4.11 8.46 14.18
CA LEU A 32 -3.46 8.82 12.92
C LEU A 32 -3.66 10.28 12.51
N GLY A 33 -4.55 11.02 13.18
CA GLY A 33 -4.88 12.39 12.80
C GLY A 33 -5.53 12.50 11.42
N VAL A 34 -6.43 11.55 11.09
CA VAL A 34 -7.16 11.51 9.80
C VAL A 34 -8.66 11.35 10.05
N SER A 35 -9.47 11.61 9.03
CA SER A 35 -10.91 11.36 9.13
C SER A 35 -11.19 9.85 9.20
N ARG A 36 -12.25 9.48 9.93
CA ARG A 36 -12.74 8.09 9.96
C ARG A 36 -13.05 7.54 8.57
N GLN A 37 -13.53 8.39 7.66
CA GLN A 37 -13.81 8.00 6.28
C GLN A 37 -12.53 7.68 5.51
N ALA A 38 -11.47 8.48 5.68
CA ALA A 38 -10.18 8.23 5.04
C ALA A 38 -9.61 6.88 5.50
N LEU A 39 -9.63 6.60 6.80
CA LEU A 39 -9.18 5.31 7.31
C LEU A 39 -10.07 4.16 6.82
N THR A 40 -11.40 4.31 6.85
CA THR A 40 -12.32 3.30 6.30
C THR A 40 -12.02 2.96 4.83
N ASN A 41 -11.78 3.98 4.01
CA ASN A 41 -11.44 3.80 2.60
C ASN A 41 -10.11 3.05 2.44
N LEU A 42 -9.10 3.41 3.22
CA LEU A 42 -7.81 2.73 3.23
C LEU A 42 -7.96 1.25 3.63
N LEU A 43 -8.62 0.97 4.75
CA LEU A 43 -8.83 -0.39 5.26
C LEU A 43 -9.68 -1.25 4.31
N GLY A 44 -10.54 -0.62 3.51
CA GLY A 44 -11.36 -1.28 2.50
C GLY A 44 -10.71 -1.40 1.12
N GLY A 45 -9.44 -0.99 0.96
CA GLY A 45 -8.74 -1.06 -0.32
C GLY A 45 -9.24 -0.08 -1.38
N LYS A 46 -10.00 0.95 -0.97
CA LYS A 46 -10.53 2.00 -1.84
C LYS A 46 -9.59 3.21 -1.96
N ALA A 47 -8.63 3.34 -1.05
CA ALA A 47 -7.62 4.38 -1.06
C ALA A 47 -6.25 3.76 -0.79
N SER A 48 -5.23 4.24 -1.51
CA SER A 48 -3.83 3.84 -1.33
C SER A 48 -3.20 4.51 -0.11
N ILE A 49 -2.11 3.94 0.39
CA ILE A 49 -1.22 4.60 1.36
C ILE A 49 -0.42 5.69 0.65
N SER A 50 -0.66 6.96 0.99
CA SER A 50 0.20 8.09 0.56
C SER A 50 1.45 8.18 1.46
N PRO A 51 2.50 8.94 1.05
CA PRO A 51 3.65 9.21 1.91
C PRO A 51 3.28 9.79 3.29
N GLU A 52 2.33 10.74 3.33
CA GLU A 52 1.88 11.32 4.61
C GLU A 52 1.11 10.30 5.45
N MET A 53 0.37 9.37 4.84
CA MET A 53 -0.27 8.28 5.57
C MET A 53 0.77 7.28 6.10
N ALA A 54 1.80 6.96 5.31
CA ALA A 54 2.89 6.08 5.73
C ALA A 54 3.64 6.65 6.94
N LEU A 55 3.95 7.95 6.94
CA LEU A 55 4.55 8.64 8.08
C LEU A 55 3.63 8.63 9.32
N ARG A 56 2.32 8.79 9.15
CA ARG A 56 1.35 8.67 10.26
C ARG A 56 1.32 7.25 10.83
N LEU A 57 1.30 6.23 9.98
CA LEU A 57 1.31 4.83 10.38
C LEU A 57 2.60 4.48 11.14
N ASP A 58 3.75 4.92 10.65
CA ASP A 58 5.03 4.69 11.33
C ASP A 58 5.09 5.40 12.67
N LYS A 59 4.65 6.67 12.73
CA LYS A 59 4.58 7.43 13.98
C LYS A 59 3.65 6.77 15.02
N ALA A 60 2.52 6.22 14.60
CA ALA A 60 1.50 5.67 15.50
C ALA A 60 1.75 4.20 15.88
N PHE A 61 2.24 3.38 14.95
CA PHE A 61 2.30 1.92 15.08
C PHE A 61 3.68 1.33 14.76
N GLY A 62 4.61 2.14 14.24
CA GLY A 62 5.92 1.71 13.77
C GLY A 62 5.87 0.99 12.41
N GLY A 63 6.97 0.30 12.11
CA GLY A 63 7.13 -0.52 10.91
C GLY A 63 7.88 0.17 9.77
N GLY A 64 8.18 1.46 9.88
CA GLY A 64 8.89 2.26 8.87
C GLY A 64 7.96 2.74 7.76
N ALA A 65 7.99 4.03 7.46
CA ALA A 65 7.17 4.62 6.39
C ALA A 65 7.47 4.01 5.02
N GLU A 66 8.74 3.73 4.74
CA GLU A 66 9.22 3.09 3.51
C GLU A 66 8.63 1.70 3.34
N THR A 67 8.51 0.92 4.42
CA THR A 67 7.90 -0.41 4.40
C THR A 67 6.44 -0.34 3.98
N TRP A 68 5.68 0.63 4.51
CA TRP A 68 4.28 0.82 4.15
C TRP A 68 4.12 1.22 2.68
N LEU A 69 4.97 2.11 2.18
CA LEU A 69 5.00 2.51 0.78
C LEU A 69 5.42 1.36 -0.13
N GLN A 70 6.41 0.55 0.25
CA GLN A 70 6.84 -0.60 -0.53
C GLN A 70 5.69 -1.62 -0.69
N ARG A 71 4.92 -1.87 0.36
CA ARG A 71 3.74 -2.74 0.28
C ARG A 71 2.69 -2.19 -0.69
N GLN A 72 2.43 -0.88 -0.64
CA GLN A 72 1.53 -0.21 -1.57
C GLN A 72 2.03 -0.32 -3.03
N LEU A 73 3.32 -0.05 -3.25
CA LEU A 73 3.96 -0.15 -4.56
C LEU A 73 3.83 -1.56 -5.14
N LEU A 74 4.13 -2.59 -4.36
CA LEU A 74 4.04 -3.97 -4.80
C LEU A 74 2.59 -4.35 -5.16
N HIS A 75 1.62 -3.91 -4.36
CA HIS A 75 0.20 -4.08 -4.66
C HIS A 75 -0.20 -3.40 -5.98
N ASP A 76 0.16 -2.13 -6.14
CA ASP A 76 -0.22 -1.33 -7.30
C ASP A 76 0.44 -1.87 -8.59
N LEU A 77 1.70 -2.28 -8.52
CA LEU A 77 2.38 -2.94 -9.64
C LEU A 77 1.73 -4.27 -9.99
N ALA A 78 1.38 -5.11 -9.00
CA ALA A 78 0.69 -6.37 -9.25
C ALA A 78 -0.66 -6.13 -9.94
N LYS A 79 -1.42 -5.13 -9.48
CA LYS A 79 -2.70 -4.73 -10.08
C LYS A 79 -2.51 -4.18 -11.51
N ALA A 80 -1.49 -3.36 -11.74
CA ALA A 80 -1.19 -2.81 -13.06
C ALA A 80 -0.75 -3.90 -14.05
N ARG A 81 0.02 -4.90 -13.60
CA ARG A 81 0.45 -6.06 -14.42
C ARG A 81 -0.73 -6.84 -15.00
N LEU A 82 -1.86 -6.92 -14.29
CA LEU A 82 -3.07 -7.57 -14.83
C LEU A 82 -3.65 -6.87 -16.06
N ARG A 83 -3.35 -5.58 -16.24
CA ARG A 83 -3.79 -4.76 -17.36
C ARG A 83 -2.63 -4.38 -18.28
N LEU A 84 -1.50 -5.06 -18.17
CA LEU A 84 -0.29 -4.72 -18.92
C LEU A 84 -0.54 -4.64 -20.43
N ASN A 85 -1.37 -5.55 -20.97
CA ASN A 85 -1.71 -5.61 -22.39
C ASN A 85 -2.58 -4.43 -22.87
N GLU A 86 -3.19 -3.68 -21.95
CA GLU A 86 -3.98 -2.49 -22.25
C GLU A 86 -3.12 -1.22 -22.26
N LEU A 87 -1.86 -1.30 -21.81
CA LEU A 87 -0.95 -0.17 -21.73
C LEU A 87 -0.25 0.04 -23.07
N ASN A 88 -0.30 1.27 -23.58
CA ASN A 88 0.48 1.68 -24.74
C ASN A 88 1.95 1.83 -24.35
N GLY A 89 2.85 1.17 -25.08
CA GLY A 89 4.29 1.30 -24.87
C GLY A 89 5.08 0.37 -25.78
N VAL A 90 6.29 0.78 -26.15
CA VAL A 90 7.23 -0.03 -26.94
C VAL A 90 8.47 -0.29 -26.09
N ARG A 91 8.99 -1.52 -26.12
CA ARG A 91 10.25 -1.86 -25.45
C ARG A 91 11.40 -1.14 -26.15
N MET A 92 11.96 -0.12 -25.49
CA MET A 92 13.06 0.70 -26.03
C MET A 92 14.44 0.08 -25.84
N VAL A 93 14.60 -0.88 -24.93
CA VAL A 93 15.90 -1.47 -24.57
C VAL A 93 16.08 -2.84 -25.22
N THR A 94 17.12 -2.97 -26.04
CA THR A 94 17.64 -4.24 -26.58
C THR A 94 18.44 -4.99 -25.51
N GLU A 95 18.44 -6.32 -25.57
CA GLU A 95 19.08 -7.21 -24.56
C GLU A 95 20.55 -6.90 -24.25
N GLN A 96 21.25 -6.18 -25.13
CA GLN A 96 22.66 -5.80 -24.95
C GLN A 96 22.90 -4.56 -24.06
N GLN A 97 21.87 -3.76 -23.74
CA GLN A 97 22.01 -2.57 -22.87
C GLN A 97 21.55 -2.80 -21.42
N SER A 98 21.18 -4.04 -21.09
CA SER A 98 20.67 -4.46 -19.77
C SER A 98 21.65 -4.26 -18.61
N SER A 99 22.93 -3.98 -18.90
CA SER A 99 23.99 -3.81 -17.88
C SER A 99 24.13 -2.38 -17.35
N LEU A 100 23.41 -1.43 -17.94
CA LEU A 100 23.52 0.01 -17.61
C LEU A 100 22.41 0.53 -16.68
N PHE A 101 21.41 -0.30 -16.38
CA PHE A 101 20.28 0.02 -15.50
C PHE A 101 20.02 -1.11 -14.52
#